data_AF-A0A433Q6P5-F1
#
_entry.id   AF-A0A433Q6P5-F1
#
_cell.length_a   1.000
_cell.length_b   1.000
_cell.length_c   1.000
_cell.angle_alpha   90.00
_cell.angle_beta   90.00
_cell.angle_gamma   90.00
#
_symmetry.space_group_name_H-M   'P 1'
#
loop_
_entity.id
_entity.type
_entity.pdbx_description
1 polymer ?
#
loop_
_entity_poly.entity_id
_entity_poly.type
_entity_poly.pdbx_seq_one_letter_code
_entity_poly.pdbx_strand_id
1 'polypeptide(L)' 'ENRLLIAHGLIDENVHFKNTETLVAALVKHNKPHHLQIYPTERHGLRHASVNEHFETLMFYWLVNYL' A
#
# COMPACT_ATOMS: atom_id res chain seq x y z
N GLU A 1 16.79 -4.97 2.40
CA GLU A 1 15.84 -3.88 2.08
C GLU A 1 14.75 -4.46 1.17
N ASN A 2 13.71 -3.69 0.81
CA ASN A 2 12.63 -4.10 -0.13
C ASN A 2 11.86 -5.38 0.23
N ARG A 3 11.53 -5.57 1.52
CA ARG A 3 10.80 -6.75 2.02
C ARG A 3 9.33 -6.49 2.39
N LEU A 4 8.89 -5.23 2.34
CA LEU A 4 7.55 -4.84 2.75
C LEU A 4 7.05 -3.72 1.83
N LEU A 5 5.98 -4.03 1.10
CA LEU A 5 5.15 -3.09 0.36
C LEU A 5 3.75 -3.09 1.01
N ILE A 6 3.26 -1.91 1.36
CA ILE A 6 1.92 -1.68 1.90
C ILE A 6 1.14 -0.95 0.83
N ALA A 7 -0.07 -1.42 0.49
CA ALA A 7 -0.98 -0.73 -0.42
C ALA A 7 -2.34 -0.54 0.26
N HIS A 8 -2.93 0.65 0.18
CA HIS A 8 -4.22 0.92 0.82
C HIS A 8 -4.99 2.06 0.14
N GLY A 9 -6.31 1.90 -0.01
CA GLY A 9 -7.24 2.96 -0.37
C GLY A 9 -7.37 4.01 0.75
N LEU A 10 -7.28 5.29 0.41
CA LEU A 10 -7.30 6.37 1.40
C LEU A 10 -8.69 6.58 2.01
N ILE A 11 -9.74 6.31 1.24
CA ILE A 11 -11.14 6.52 1.65
C ILE A 11 -11.83 5.20 2.03
N ASP A 12 -11.07 4.20 2.48
CA ASP A 12 -11.63 2.94 3.00
C ASP A 12 -12.39 3.18 4.31
N GLU A 13 -13.69 2.89 4.27
CA GLU A 13 -14.63 3.02 5.38
C GLU A 13 -14.85 1.68 6.13
N ASN A 14 -14.35 0.56 5.59
CA ASN A 14 -14.40 -0.77 6.20
C ASN A 14 -13.11 -1.08 6.97
N VAL A 15 -11.96 -0.87 6.33
CA VAL A 15 -10.64 -0.95 6.97
C VAL A 15 -10.02 0.44 6.96
N HIS A 16 -10.26 1.23 8.01
CA HIS A 16 -9.82 2.63 8.01
C HIS A 16 -8.32 2.79 7.77
N PHE A 17 -7.96 3.79 6.96
CA PHE A 17 -6.57 4.15 6.66
C PHE A 17 -5.75 4.45 7.93
N LYS A 18 -6.42 4.80 9.04
CA LYS A 18 -5.81 4.96 10.36
C LYS A 18 -4.95 3.76 10.78
N ASN A 19 -5.35 2.54 10.39
CA ASN A 19 -4.57 1.33 10.66
C ASN A 19 -3.19 1.39 10.01
N THR A 20 -3.13 1.83 8.75
CA THR A 20 -1.86 2.03 8.03
C THR A 20 -1.05 3.17 8.64
N GLU A 21 -1.68 4.29 9.02
CA GLU A 21 -0.98 5.37 9.71
C GLU A 21 -0.29 4.89 10.99
N THR A 22 -1.00 4.14 11.83
CA THR A 22 -0.45 3.60 13.08
C THR A 22 0.70 2.63 12.81
N LEU A 23 0.59 1.76 11.80
CA LEU A 23 1.66 0.86 11.40
C LEU A 23 2.89 1.62 10.89
N VAL A 24 2.71 2.58 10.00
CA VAL A 24 3.80 3.39 9.44
C VAL A 24 4.52 4.17 10.53
N ALA A 25 3.78 4.79 11.46
CA ALA A 25 4.36 5.49 12.60
C ALA A 25 5.25 4.55 13.46
N ALA A 26 4.81 3.31 13.69
CA ALA A 26 5.60 2.31 14.39
C ALA A 26 6.84 1.86 13.59
N LEU A 27 6.70 1.62 12.28
CA LEU A 27 7.81 1.26 11.40
C LEU A 27 8.89 2.35 11.39
N VAL A 28 8.48 3.63 11.28
CA VAL A 28 9.38 4.79 11.38
C VAL A 28 10.06 4.83 12.75
N LYS A 29 9.30 4.72 13.85
CA LYS A 29 9.84 4.71 15.21
C LYS A 29 10.90 3.63 15.43
N HIS A 30 10.74 2.47 14.80
CA HIS A 30 11.65 1.33 14.93
C HIS A 30 12.68 1.22 13.79
N ASN A 31 12.82 2.27 12.97
CA ASN A 31 13.72 2.34 11.84
C ASN A 31 13.61 1.11 10.91
N LYS A 32 12.38 0.70 10.61
CA LYS A 32 12.06 -0.43 9.72
C LYS A 32 11.72 0.10 8.32
N PRO A 33 12.50 -0.25 7.29
CA PRO A 33 12.24 0.19 5.93
C PRO A 33 10.95 -0.42 5.40
N HIS A 34 10.15 0.38 4.71
CA HIS A 34 8.89 -0.01 4.10
C HIS A 34 8.61 0.84 2.87
N HIS A 35 7.76 0.33 1.99
CA HIS A 35 7.20 1.07 0.87
C HIS A 35 5.70 1.18 1.05
N LEU A 36 5.13 2.33 0.69
CA LEU A 36 3.70 2.61 0.85
C LEU A 36 3.12 3.16 -0.45
N GLN A 37 2.12 2.46 -0.99
CA GLN A 37 1.30 2.91 -2.10
C GLN A 37 -0.09 3.31 -1.58
N ILE A 38 -0.46 4.57 -1.80
CA ILE A 38 -1.78 5.09 -1.43
C ILE A 38 -2.63 5.20 -2.70
N TYR A 39 -3.90 4.84 -2.60
CA TYR A 39 -4.90 5.04 -3.65
C TYR A 39 -5.97 6.05 -3.18
N PRO A 40 -5.81 7.35 -3.50
CA PRO A 40 -6.60 8.42 -2.88
C PRO A 40 -8.12 8.32 -3.09
N THR A 41 -8.54 7.76 -4.22
CA THR A 41 -9.95 7.67 -4.63
C THR A 41 -10.58 6.32 -4.34
N GLU A 42 -9.81 5.37 -3.80
CA GLU A 42 -10.26 4.00 -3.59
C GLU A 42 -10.67 3.74 -2.14
N ARG A 43 -11.68 2.88 -1.99
CA ARG A 43 -12.14 2.33 -0.70
C ARG A 43 -11.43 0.99 -0.45
N HIS A 44 -12.17 0.01 0.09
CA HIS A 44 -11.65 -1.33 0.34
C HIS A 44 -11.28 -2.14 -0.91
N GLY A 45 -11.99 -1.91 -2.02
CA GLY A 45 -11.67 -2.53 -3.31
C GLY A 45 -11.11 -1.48 -4.27
N LEU A 46 -10.15 -1.90 -5.10
CA LEU A 46 -9.61 -1.08 -6.19
C LEU A 46 -10.53 -1.21 -7.41
N ARG A 47 -11.41 -0.23 -7.62
CA ARG A 47 -12.49 -0.31 -8.62
C ARG A 47 -12.17 0.44 -9.91
N HIS A 48 -11.40 1.52 -9.85
CA HIS A 48 -11.04 2.23 -11.06
C HIS A 48 -10.02 1.42 -11.87
N ALA A 49 -10.30 1.21 -13.16
CA ALA A 49 -9.47 0.36 -14.02
C ALA A 49 -7.99 0.79 -14.04
N SER A 50 -7.73 2.10 -14.12
CA SER A 50 -6.37 2.65 -14.07
C SER A 50 -5.66 2.41 -12.75
N VAL A 51 -6.40 2.42 -11.63
CA VAL A 51 -5.84 2.13 -10.31
C VAL A 51 -5.52 0.64 -10.18
N ASN A 52 -6.39 -0.22 -10.70
CA ASN A 52 -6.17 -1.66 -10.72
C ASN A 52 -4.95 -2.02 -11.58
N GLU A 53 -4.86 -1.49 -12.80
CA GLU A 53 -3.71 -1.66 -13.69
C GLU A 53 -2.39 -1.19 -13.04
N HIS A 54 -2.42 -0.04 -12.36
CA HIS A 54 -1.27 0.43 -11.60
C HIS A 54 -0.89 -0.52 -10.46
N PHE A 55 -1.87 -1.04 -9.71
CA PHE A 55 -1.62 -1.98 -8.62
C PHE A 55 -1.02 -3.29 -9.11
N GLU A 56 -1.56 -3.86 -10.19
CA GLU A 56 -1.03 -5.07 -10.81
C GLU A 56 0.40 -4.86 -11.30
N THR A 57 0.66 -3.75 -12.00
CA THR A 57 2.00 -3.40 -12.48
C THR A 57 3.00 -3.26 -11.33
N LEU A 58 2.62 -2.56 -10.26
CA LEU A 58 3.44 -2.41 -9.06
C LEU A 58 3.72 -3.76 -8.39
N MET A 59 2.70 -4.61 -8.27
CA MET A 59 2.83 -5.95 -7.68
C MET A 59 3.80 -6.82 -8.49
N PHE A 60 3.64 -6.87 -9.81
CA PHE A 60 4.54 -7.63 -10.68
C PHE A 60 5.96 -7.10 -10.63
N TYR A 61 6.14 -5.77 -10.68
CA TYR A 61 7.45 -5.15 -10.51
C TYR A 61 8.10 -5.57 -9.20
N TRP A 62 7.34 -5.51 -8.10
CA TRP A 62 7.84 -5.86 -6.77
C TRP A 62 8.29 -7.31 -6.69
N LEU A 63 7.48 -8.24 -7.19
CA LEU A 63 7.79 -9.67 -7.20
C LEU A 63 8.99 -9.98 -8.09
N VAL A 64 9.06 -9.42 -9.30
CA VAL A 64 10.17 -9.68 -10.23
C VAL A 64 11.51 -9.18 -9.69
N ASN A 65 11.51 -8.06 -8.96
CA ASN A 65 12.77 -7.42 -8.53
C ASN A 65 13.20 -7.79 -7.11
N TYR A 66 12.28 -8.22 -6.25
CA TYR A 66 12.54 -8.37 -4.81
C TYR A 66 12.08 -9.69 -4.18
N LEU A 67 11.56 -10.64 -4.98
CA LEU A 67 11.34 -12.03 -4.58
C LEU A 67 12.33 -12.95 -5.30
#